data_AF-A0A3N4DFN2-F1
#
_entry.id   AF-A0A3N4DFN2-F1
#
_cell.length_a   1.000
_cell.length_b   1.000
_cell.length_c   1.000
_cell.angle_alpha   90.00
_cell.angle_beta   90.00
_cell.angle_gamma   90.00
#
_symmetry.space_group_name_H-M   'P 1'
#
loop_
_entity.id
_entity.type
_entity.pdbx_description
1 polymer ?
#
loop_
_entity_poly.entity_id
_entity_poly.type
_entity_poly.pdbx_seq_one_letter_code
_entity_poly.pdbx_strand_id
1 'polypeptide(L)'
;MQLVIRDENQGPYLSRVLAYGLTEGLLSNEQLGQIKAKAILMSLKFADKFYNKYKMHLLEEAAQDVIGIVSIGLMALSDQNHANAIALLLNDDGVVKSFQKGWGMLTKVSQYRLHGKSIYGNVDKILLDQVSSPPDCDEWQGWVYYQQALTEHNRQQSINALLAQFYIAGTFDPMDYINLESTLAEAVLYRIFFDGKKVRPDLKRRMTRVELQPQWFSLEFIEHQTKAAFAELPNELAAAIRLDLGKNFNSALLRTLNFSRSYQELAAQNASPERLERFEYKEGLIGLLGWPIYIVM
;
A
#
# COMPACT_ATOMS: atom_id res chain seq x y z
N MET A 1 -8.41 34.65 -0.47
CA MET A 1 -8.47 33.25 -0.96
C MET A 1 -9.40 33.18 -2.16
N GLN A 2 -8.87 32.97 -3.36
CA GLN A 2 -9.65 32.74 -4.58
C GLN A 2 -9.26 31.38 -5.15
N LEU A 3 -10.24 30.58 -5.58
CA LEU A 3 -9.98 29.38 -6.38
C LEU A 3 -9.54 29.85 -7.78
N VAL A 4 -8.25 29.71 -8.07
CA VAL A 4 -7.69 30.00 -9.39
C VAL A 4 -7.99 28.81 -10.31
N ILE A 5 -8.83 29.04 -11.32
CA ILE A 5 -9.00 28.10 -12.41
C ILE A 5 -7.77 28.25 -13.29
N ARG A 6 -7.01 27.18 -13.40
CA ARG A 6 -5.82 27.13 -14.25
C ARG A 6 -6.18 26.53 -15.60
N ASP A 7 -5.28 26.67 -16.56
CA ASP A 7 -5.43 26.16 -17.92
C ASP A 7 -5.76 24.65 -17.93
N GLU A 8 -6.45 24.19 -18.98
CA GLU A 8 -6.99 22.82 -19.12
C GLU A 8 -5.91 21.72 -18.99
N ASN A 9 -4.65 22.08 -19.28
CA ASN A 9 -3.50 21.18 -19.22
C ASN A 9 -2.62 21.36 -17.98
N GLN A 10 -2.88 22.37 -17.14
CA GLN A 10 -1.96 22.79 -16.09
C GLN A 10 -2.74 23.02 -14.80
N GLY A 11 -2.90 21.98 -13.98
CA GLY A 11 -3.50 22.15 -12.66
C GLY A 11 -4.21 20.92 -12.11
N PRO A 12 -4.72 21.04 -10.87
CA PRO A 12 -5.42 19.97 -10.20
C PRO A 12 -6.69 19.59 -10.95
N TYR A 13 -7.12 18.34 -10.84
CA TYR A 13 -8.26 17.82 -11.61
C TYR A 13 -9.53 18.67 -11.46
N LEU A 14 -9.81 19.22 -10.27
CA LEU A 14 -10.92 20.14 -10.04
C LEU A 14 -10.88 21.35 -11.00
N SER A 15 -9.72 22.00 -11.17
CA SER A 15 -9.61 23.17 -12.05
C SER A 15 -9.85 22.80 -13.51
N ARG A 16 -9.33 21.65 -13.94
CA ARG A 16 -9.50 21.14 -15.31
C ARG A 16 -10.96 20.80 -15.61
N VAL A 17 -11.65 20.16 -14.66
CA VAL A 17 -13.09 19.88 -14.74
C VAL A 17 -13.89 21.18 -14.88
N LEU A 18 -13.57 22.19 -14.06
CA LEU A 18 -14.27 23.48 -14.10
C LEU A 18 -14.03 24.24 -15.41
N ALA A 19 -12.81 24.22 -15.93
CA ALA A 19 -12.48 24.80 -17.24
C ALA A 19 -13.27 24.10 -18.35
N TYR A 20 -13.22 22.76 -18.39
CA TYR A 20 -14.01 21.94 -19.32
C TYR A 20 -15.51 22.27 -19.24
N GLY A 21 -16.09 22.36 -18.04
CA GLY A 21 -17.51 22.68 -17.87
C GLY A 21 -17.90 24.06 -18.42
N LEU A 22 -17.02 25.06 -18.30
CA LEU A 22 -17.23 26.38 -18.90
C LEU A 22 -17.13 26.33 -20.42
N THR A 23 -16.08 25.68 -20.95
CA THR A 23 -15.82 25.54 -22.39
C THR A 23 -16.98 24.83 -23.10
N GLU A 24 -17.50 23.76 -22.50
CA GLU A 24 -18.60 22.95 -23.05
C GLU A 24 -20.00 23.48 -22.72
N GLY A 25 -20.12 24.59 -22.00
CA GLY A 25 -21.41 25.17 -21.59
C GLY A 25 -22.21 24.31 -20.59
N LEU A 26 -21.56 23.34 -19.94
CA LEU A 26 -22.15 22.49 -18.89
C LEU A 26 -22.14 23.18 -17.51
N LEU A 27 -21.42 24.28 -17.38
CA LEU A 27 -21.26 25.07 -16.15
C LEU A 27 -21.46 26.55 -16.45
N SER A 28 -22.37 27.21 -15.74
CA SER A 28 -22.53 28.66 -15.80
C SER A 28 -21.58 29.39 -14.83
N ASN A 29 -21.35 30.68 -15.07
CA ASN A 29 -20.56 31.51 -14.14
C ASN A 29 -21.18 31.60 -12.74
N GLU A 30 -22.51 31.54 -12.63
CA GLU A 30 -23.21 31.54 -11.34
C GLU A 30 -22.95 30.22 -10.58
N GLN A 31 -23.12 29.08 -11.25
CA GLN A 31 -22.85 27.76 -10.69
C GLN A 31 -21.36 27.64 -10.29
N LEU A 32 -20.46 28.17 -11.11
CA LEU A 32 -19.04 28.26 -10.77
C LEU A 32 -18.81 29.06 -9.49
N GLY A 33 -19.48 30.21 -9.34
CA GLY A 33 -19.42 31.01 -8.12
C GLY A 33 -19.85 30.23 -6.87
N GLN A 34 -20.92 29.43 -6.99
CA GLN A 34 -21.40 28.57 -5.91
C GLN A 34 -20.39 27.46 -5.55
N ILE A 35 -19.79 26.81 -6.54
CA ILE A 35 -18.74 25.79 -6.32
C ILE A 35 -17.53 26.42 -5.61
N LYS A 36 -17.08 27.59 -6.08
CA LYS A 36 -15.96 28.34 -5.46
C LYS A 36 -16.27 28.71 -4.01
N ALA A 37 -17.48 29.19 -3.71
CA ALA A 37 -17.89 29.53 -2.36
C ALA A 37 -17.87 28.31 -1.43
N LYS A 38 -18.34 27.15 -1.90
CA LYS A 38 -18.29 25.89 -1.14
C LYS A 38 -16.86 25.43 -0.88
N ALA A 39 -15.97 25.50 -1.88
CA ALA A 39 -14.55 25.17 -1.73
C ALA A 39 -13.88 26.09 -0.69
N ILE A 40 -14.16 27.40 -0.75
CA ILE A 40 -13.67 28.39 0.23
C ILE A 40 -14.12 28.04 1.65
N LEU A 41 -15.40 27.72 1.84
CA LEU A 41 -15.92 27.32 3.14
C LEU A 41 -15.24 26.05 3.67
N MET A 42 -14.96 25.09 2.79
CA MET A 42 -14.23 23.87 3.15
C MET A 42 -12.79 24.17 3.58
N SER A 43 -12.09 25.03 2.86
CA SER A 43 -10.73 25.47 3.23
C SER A 43 -10.70 26.18 4.58
N LEU A 44 -11.68 27.04 4.87
CA LEU A 44 -11.80 27.69 6.19
C LEU A 44 -12.05 26.69 7.31
N LYS A 45 -12.94 25.71 7.12
CA LYS A 45 -13.21 24.65 8.10
C LYS A 45 -11.99 23.74 8.30
N PHE A 46 -11.28 23.44 7.23
CA PHE A 46 -10.06 22.63 7.27
C PHE A 46 -8.95 23.37 8.03
N ALA A 47 -8.78 24.66 7.76
CA ALA A 47 -7.85 25.52 8.47
C ALA A 47 -8.17 25.62 9.95
N ASP A 48 -9.42 25.82 10.36
CA ASP A 48 -9.81 25.90 11.78
C ASP A 48 -9.49 24.60 12.54
N LYS A 49 -9.49 23.46 11.84
CA LYS A 49 -9.22 22.15 12.43
C LYS A 49 -7.72 21.83 12.53
N PHE A 50 -6.93 22.16 11.51
CA PHE A 50 -5.56 21.66 11.37
C PHE A 50 -4.48 22.75 11.32
N TYR A 51 -4.88 24.01 11.15
CA TYR A 51 -3.98 25.14 10.99
C TYR A 51 -4.29 26.23 12.02
N ASN A 52 -3.33 27.14 12.21
CA ASN A 52 -3.60 28.33 12.99
C ASN A 52 -4.28 29.38 12.10
N LYS A 53 -5.60 29.53 12.25
CA LYS A 53 -6.43 30.47 11.47
C LYS A 53 -6.02 31.94 11.53
N TYR A 54 -5.17 32.33 12.48
CA TYR A 54 -4.68 33.71 12.60
C TYR A 54 -3.46 34.00 11.72
N LYS A 55 -2.95 33.00 10.97
CA LYS A 55 -1.85 33.16 10.03
C LYS A 55 -2.37 33.04 8.59
N MET A 56 -2.32 34.14 7.83
CA MET A 56 -2.82 34.17 6.44
C MET A 56 -2.20 33.12 5.52
N HIS A 57 -0.88 32.91 5.58
CA HIS A 57 -0.21 31.90 4.74
C HIS A 57 -0.73 30.47 5.00
N LEU A 58 -1.16 30.17 6.23
CA LEU A 58 -1.74 28.87 6.56
C LEU A 58 -3.17 28.69 6.01
N LEU A 59 -3.90 29.78 5.77
CA LEU A 59 -5.20 29.71 5.07
C LEU A 59 -5.01 29.39 3.59
N GLU A 60 -3.93 29.88 2.98
CA GLU A 60 -3.58 29.56 1.60
C GLU A 60 -3.12 28.11 1.46
N GLU A 61 -2.28 27.61 2.36
CA GLU A 61 -1.91 26.18 2.45
C GLU A 61 -3.16 25.29 2.59
N ALA A 62 -4.06 25.60 3.53
CA ALA A 62 -5.31 24.86 3.69
C ALA A 62 -6.19 24.87 2.42
N ALA A 63 -6.13 25.96 1.63
CA ALA A 63 -6.83 26.02 0.36
C ALA A 63 -6.22 25.07 -0.67
N GLN A 64 -4.90 25.07 -0.79
CA GLN A 64 -4.15 24.21 -1.70
C GLN A 64 -4.38 22.73 -1.38
N ASP A 65 -4.41 22.38 -0.09
CA ASP A 65 -4.71 21.03 0.38
C ASP A 65 -6.13 20.61 0.02
N VAL A 66 -7.12 21.46 0.33
CA VAL A 66 -8.52 21.16 0.02
C VAL A 66 -8.72 20.97 -1.48
N ILE A 67 -8.07 21.77 -2.33
CA ILE A 67 -8.13 21.61 -3.79
C ILE A 67 -7.53 20.27 -4.22
N GLY A 68 -6.37 19.89 -3.67
CA GLY A 68 -5.73 18.61 -3.93
C GLY A 68 -6.61 17.41 -3.51
N ILE A 69 -7.14 17.46 -2.28
CA ILE A 69 -8.01 16.42 -1.72
C ILE A 69 -9.31 16.28 -2.52
N VAL A 70 -9.98 17.40 -2.83
CA VAL A 70 -11.20 17.41 -3.65
C VAL A 70 -10.90 16.82 -5.03
N SER A 71 -9.76 17.15 -5.62
CA SER A 71 -9.36 16.63 -6.94
C SER A 71 -9.21 15.11 -6.93
N ILE A 72 -8.52 14.54 -5.94
CA ILE A 72 -8.40 13.08 -5.79
C ILE A 72 -9.77 12.42 -5.64
N GLY A 73 -10.62 12.95 -4.75
CA GLY A 73 -11.93 12.36 -4.53
C GLY A 73 -12.87 12.49 -5.73
N LEU A 74 -12.82 13.62 -6.44
CA LEU A 74 -13.59 13.84 -7.65
C LEU A 74 -13.16 12.90 -8.77
N MET A 75 -11.86 12.70 -8.98
CA MET A 75 -11.33 11.70 -9.92
C MET A 75 -11.87 10.30 -9.61
N ALA A 76 -11.89 9.92 -8.34
CA ALA A 76 -12.36 8.61 -7.90
C ALA A 76 -13.88 8.41 -7.98
N LEU A 77 -14.68 9.47 -7.85
CA LEU A 77 -16.14 9.40 -7.94
C LEU A 77 -16.67 9.49 -9.39
N SER A 78 -15.90 10.11 -10.27
CA SER A 78 -16.29 10.35 -11.65
C SER A 78 -15.70 9.36 -12.64
N ASP A 79 -14.89 8.41 -12.17
CA ASP A 79 -14.03 7.55 -13.00
C ASP A 79 -13.18 8.38 -13.99
N GLN A 80 -12.72 9.54 -13.52
CA GLN A 80 -11.96 10.54 -14.28
C GLN A 80 -12.68 11.11 -15.50
N ASN A 81 -14.00 10.93 -15.61
CA ASN A 81 -14.81 11.52 -16.67
C ASN A 81 -15.24 12.96 -16.32
N HIS A 82 -14.80 13.94 -17.11
CA HIS A 82 -15.06 15.35 -16.85
C HIS A 82 -16.55 15.72 -16.82
N ALA A 83 -17.38 15.14 -17.68
CA ALA A 83 -18.82 15.40 -17.70
C ALA A 83 -19.51 14.86 -16.43
N ASN A 84 -19.16 13.64 -16.01
CA ASN A 84 -19.63 13.07 -14.74
C ASN A 84 -19.15 13.90 -13.54
N ALA A 85 -17.91 14.38 -13.58
CA ALA A 85 -17.34 15.24 -12.54
C ALA A 85 -18.09 16.58 -12.43
N ILE A 86 -18.46 17.21 -13.55
CA ILE A 86 -19.32 18.41 -13.54
C ILE A 86 -20.69 18.09 -12.93
N ALA A 87 -21.35 17.02 -13.38
CA ALA A 87 -22.64 16.62 -12.84
C ALA A 87 -22.58 16.39 -11.31
N LEU A 88 -21.48 15.81 -10.81
CA LEU A 88 -21.24 15.64 -9.38
C LEU A 88 -21.07 16.97 -8.66
N LEU A 89 -20.29 17.91 -9.20
CA LEU A 89 -20.02 19.22 -8.60
C LEU A 89 -21.25 20.13 -8.54
N LEU A 90 -22.19 19.98 -9.47
CA LEU A 90 -23.44 20.73 -9.51
C LEU A 90 -24.43 20.31 -8.41
N ASN A 91 -24.24 19.16 -7.78
CA ASN A 91 -25.03 18.78 -6.60
C ASN A 91 -24.72 19.68 -5.40
N ASP A 92 -25.68 19.80 -4.48
CA ASP A 92 -25.55 20.67 -3.31
C ASP A 92 -24.33 20.34 -2.44
N ASP A 93 -23.96 19.08 -2.35
CA ASP A 93 -22.83 18.59 -1.58
C ASP A 93 -21.65 18.11 -2.44
N GLY A 94 -21.62 18.40 -3.74
CA GLY A 94 -20.62 17.86 -4.68
C GLY A 94 -19.16 18.05 -4.25
N VAL A 95 -18.81 19.27 -3.85
CA VAL A 95 -17.47 19.60 -3.32
C VAL A 95 -17.19 18.85 -2.01
N VAL A 96 -18.18 18.77 -1.12
CA VAL A 96 -18.05 18.13 0.20
C VAL A 96 -17.88 16.62 0.06
N LYS A 97 -18.68 15.96 -0.79
CA LYS A 97 -18.56 14.54 -1.11
C LYS A 97 -17.21 14.21 -1.71
N SER A 98 -16.75 15.04 -2.65
CA SER A 98 -15.43 14.89 -3.26
C SER A 98 -14.32 15.01 -2.21
N PHE A 99 -14.39 16.02 -1.33
CA PHE A 99 -13.45 16.15 -0.22
C PHE A 99 -13.47 14.92 0.71
N GLN A 100 -14.65 14.46 1.14
CA GLN A 100 -14.80 13.31 2.03
C GLN A 100 -14.23 12.04 1.41
N LYS A 101 -14.49 11.80 0.12
CA LYS A 101 -13.92 10.67 -0.61
C LYS A 101 -12.40 10.75 -0.66
N GLY A 102 -11.85 11.90 -1.07
CA GLY A 102 -10.40 12.12 -1.15
C GLY A 102 -9.73 11.94 0.21
N TRP A 103 -10.29 12.54 1.26
CA TRP A 103 -9.77 12.43 2.63
C TRP A 103 -9.79 10.99 3.15
N GLY A 104 -10.87 10.24 2.88
CA GLY A 104 -10.97 8.82 3.22
C GLY A 104 -9.93 7.98 2.48
N MET A 105 -9.69 8.27 1.20
CA MET A 105 -8.64 7.62 0.40
C MET A 105 -7.24 7.88 0.98
N LEU A 106 -6.92 9.13 1.33
CA LEU A 106 -5.64 9.49 1.95
C LEU A 106 -5.48 8.84 3.33
N THR A 107 -6.55 8.82 4.13
CA THR A 107 -6.55 8.16 5.45
C THR A 107 -6.24 6.67 5.33
N LYS A 108 -6.84 5.98 4.36
CA LYS A 108 -6.58 4.54 4.13
C LYS A 108 -5.10 4.29 3.84
N VAL A 109 -4.54 4.98 2.84
CA VAL A 109 -3.17 4.71 2.38
C VAL A 109 -2.10 5.21 3.35
N SER A 110 -2.46 6.09 4.29
CA SER A 110 -1.55 6.61 5.33
C SER A 110 -1.31 5.63 6.48
N GLN A 111 -2.13 4.58 6.64
CA GLN A 111 -2.09 3.68 7.80
C GLN A 111 -0.68 3.16 8.16
N TYR A 112 0.13 2.78 7.16
CA TYR A 112 1.48 2.24 7.36
C TYR A 112 2.60 3.27 7.18
N ARG A 113 2.25 4.52 6.84
CA ARG A 113 3.21 5.62 6.60
C ARG A 113 3.40 6.52 7.83
N LEU A 114 2.49 6.40 8.79
CA LEU A 114 2.50 7.24 10.00
C LEU A 114 3.58 6.77 10.98
N HIS A 115 4.70 7.48 11.02
CA HIS A 115 5.69 7.36 12.08
C HIS A 115 5.32 8.26 13.26
N GLY A 116 4.27 7.88 13.99
CA GLY A 116 3.74 8.64 15.14
C GLY A 116 2.50 9.48 14.83
N LYS A 117 2.21 10.48 15.68
CA LYS A 117 1.01 11.32 15.56
C LYS A 117 1.21 12.36 14.46
N SER A 118 0.48 12.23 13.36
CA SER A 118 0.34 13.32 12.38
C SER A 118 -0.53 14.44 12.93
N ILE A 119 -0.18 15.68 12.59
CA ILE A 119 -1.02 16.86 12.86
C ILE A 119 -2.37 16.79 12.15
N TYR A 120 -2.46 15.98 11.09
CA TYR A 120 -3.68 15.74 10.31
C TYR A 120 -4.45 14.48 10.77
N GLY A 121 -4.18 14.02 11.99
CA GLY A 121 -4.79 12.81 12.55
C GLY A 121 -4.25 11.55 11.88
N ASN A 122 -5.08 10.92 11.03
CA ASN A 122 -4.76 9.65 10.38
C ASN A 122 -4.22 9.82 8.94
N VAL A 123 -3.91 11.04 8.51
CA VAL A 123 -3.34 11.33 7.19
C VAL A 123 -1.86 11.66 7.34
N ASP A 124 -1.01 11.00 6.56
CA ASP A 124 0.43 11.25 6.48
C ASP A 124 0.69 12.67 5.94
N LYS A 125 1.50 13.45 6.66
CA LYS A 125 1.80 14.84 6.29
C LYS A 125 2.52 14.91 4.96
N ILE A 126 3.51 14.04 4.73
CA ILE A 126 4.30 14.06 3.50
C ILE A 126 3.39 13.76 2.30
N LEU A 127 2.51 12.77 2.43
CA LEU A 127 1.51 12.49 1.41
C LEU A 127 0.56 13.68 1.19
N LEU A 128 0.09 14.35 2.25
CA LEU A 128 -0.79 15.51 2.10
C LEU A 128 -0.08 16.65 1.34
N ASP A 129 1.17 16.95 1.72
CA ASP A 129 1.99 17.97 1.06
C ASP A 129 2.19 17.63 -0.44
N GLN A 130 2.36 16.34 -0.78
CA GLN A 130 2.50 15.86 -2.17
C GLN A 130 1.23 15.98 -3.01
N VAL A 131 0.06 15.81 -2.39
CA VAL A 131 -1.23 15.90 -3.12
C VAL A 131 -1.79 17.31 -3.16
N SER A 132 -1.26 18.21 -2.34
CA SER A 132 -1.60 19.63 -2.34
C SER A 132 -1.37 20.26 -3.72
N SER A 133 -2.06 21.38 -3.98
CA SER A 133 -2.01 22.06 -5.28
C SER A 133 -1.50 23.50 -5.14
N PRO A 134 -0.21 23.71 -4.88
CA PRO A 134 0.36 25.04 -4.70
C PRO A 134 0.30 25.85 -6.02
N PRO A 135 0.21 27.20 -5.94
CA PRO A 135 -0.04 28.11 -7.07
C PRO A 135 1.00 28.03 -8.20
N ASP A 136 2.23 27.64 -7.87
CA ASP A 136 3.41 27.51 -8.72
C ASP A 136 3.59 26.11 -9.34
N CYS A 137 2.67 25.17 -9.08
CA CYS A 137 2.73 23.83 -9.65
C CYS A 137 2.21 23.82 -11.11
N ASP A 138 3.12 23.70 -12.08
CA ASP A 138 2.81 23.62 -13.51
C ASP A 138 2.00 22.35 -13.86
N GLU A 139 2.43 21.19 -13.34
CA GLU A 139 1.74 19.91 -13.50
C GLU A 139 1.39 19.30 -12.15
N TRP A 140 0.10 19.23 -11.82
CA TRP A 140 -0.33 18.62 -10.58
C TRP A 140 -0.21 17.09 -10.63
N GLN A 141 0.68 16.53 -9.80
CA GLN A 141 0.98 15.10 -9.73
C GLN A 141 0.29 14.39 -8.54
N GLY A 142 -0.65 15.05 -7.87
CA GLY A 142 -1.27 14.50 -6.65
C GLY A 142 -1.96 13.15 -6.86
N TRP A 143 -2.53 12.88 -8.04
CA TRP A 143 -3.07 11.56 -8.37
C TRP A 143 -1.99 10.48 -8.44
N VAL A 144 -0.83 10.78 -9.05
CA VAL A 144 0.29 9.84 -9.16
C VAL A 144 0.87 9.52 -7.78
N TYR A 145 1.07 10.54 -6.93
CA TYR A 145 1.52 10.32 -5.55
C TYR A 145 0.52 9.49 -4.74
N TYR A 146 -0.78 9.72 -4.91
CA TYR A 146 -1.80 8.86 -4.31
C TYR A 146 -1.69 7.41 -4.79
N GLN A 147 -1.54 7.18 -6.10
CA GLN A 147 -1.39 5.83 -6.66
C GLN A 147 -0.14 5.12 -6.12
N GLN A 148 0.99 5.81 -6.01
CA GLN A 148 2.20 5.27 -5.39
C GLN A 148 1.98 4.89 -3.92
N ALA A 149 1.30 5.75 -3.16
CA ALA A 149 0.95 5.45 -1.77
C ALA A 149 -0.02 4.27 -1.65
N LEU A 150 -0.96 4.13 -2.59
CA LEU A 150 -1.88 2.99 -2.65
C LEU A 150 -1.14 1.68 -2.95
N THR A 151 -0.19 1.68 -3.88
CA THR A 151 0.65 0.50 -4.18
C THR A 151 1.41 0.06 -2.94
N GLU A 152 2.07 1.00 -2.23
CA GLU A 152 2.79 0.68 -1.00
C GLU A 152 1.84 0.18 0.10
N HIS A 153 0.67 0.81 0.28
CA HIS A 153 -0.34 0.34 1.23
C HIS A 153 -0.78 -1.10 0.92
N ASN A 154 -1.06 -1.40 -0.35
CA ASN A 154 -1.45 -2.75 -0.77
C ASN A 154 -0.31 -3.76 -0.56
N ARG A 155 0.95 -3.36 -0.76
CA ARG A 155 2.12 -4.17 -0.45
C ARG A 155 2.15 -4.54 1.04
N GLN A 156 2.02 -3.56 1.93
CA GLN A 156 2.02 -3.76 3.38
C GLN A 156 0.81 -4.59 3.85
N GLN A 157 -0.38 -4.36 3.29
CA GLN A 157 -1.56 -5.19 3.55
C GLN A 157 -1.32 -6.64 3.11
N SER A 158 -0.66 -6.85 1.97
CA SER A 158 -0.35 -8.19 1.46
C SER A 158 0.60 -8.95 2.39
N ILE A 159 1.65 -8.28 2.89
CA ILE A 159 2.58 -8.86 3.88
C ILE A 159 1.81 -9.25 5.15
N ASN A 160 0.98 -8.34 5.67
CA ASN A 160 0.15 -8.62 6.86
C ASN A 160 -0.80 -9.80 6.67
N ALA A 161 -1.50 -9.85 5.52
CA ALA A 161 -2.43 -10.91 5.20
C ALA A 161 -1.73 -12.27 5.09
N LEU A 162 -0.58 -12.31 4.42
CA LEU A 162 0.28 -13.49 4.37
C LEU A 162 0.68 -13.90 5.78
N LEU A 163 1.33 -13.05 6.57
CA LEU A 163 1.77 -13.41 7.93
C LEU A 163 0.62 -13.92 8.81
N ALA A 164 -0.57 -13.31 8.73
CA ALA A 164 -1.75 -13.74 9.47
C ALA A 164 -2.28 -15.12 9.04
N GLN A 165 -2.05 -15.53 7.79
CA GLN A 165 -2.39 -16.85 7.29
C GLN A 165 -1.50 -17.94 7.91
N PHE A 166 -0.23 -17.64 8.23
CA PHE A 166 0.75 -18.65 8.68
C PHE A 166 0.95 -18.68 10.19
N TYR A 167 0.88 -17.53 10.87
CA TYR A 167 1.22 -17.43 12.28
C TYR A 167 -0.01 -17.38 13.21
N ILE A 168 0.06 -18.12 14.32
CA ILE A 168 -0.99 -18.11 15.36
C ILE A 168 -1.07 -16.75 16.07
N ALA A 169 0.06 -16.07 16.24
CA ALA A 169 0.15 -14.73 16.79
C ALA A 169 1.31 -14.01 16.08
N GLY A 170 1.00 -13.28 15.01
CA GLY A 170 1.95 -12.44 14.29
C GLY A 170 1.52 -11.00 14.41
N THR A 171 2.20 -10.23 15.25
CA THR A 171 2.21 -8.76 15.11
C THR A 171 3.34 -8.43 14.14
N PHE A 172 2.98 -8.01 12.94
CA PHE A 172 3.92 -7.45 11.98
C PHE A 172 4.34 -6.07 12.44
N ASP A 173 5.65 -5.82 12.52
CA ASP A 173 6.18 -4.46 12.58
C ASP A 173 6.43 -3.98 11.14
N PRO A 174 5.79 -2.88 10.68
CA PRO A 174 6.10 -2.27 9.38
C PRO A 174 7.57 -1.87 9.19
N MET A 175 8.36 -1.81 10.26
CA MET A 175 9.81 -1.57 10.23
C MET A 175 10.63 -2.84 9.99
N ASP A 176 10.04 -4.03 10.12
CA ASP A 176 10.65 -5.26 9.65
C ASP A 176 10.71 -5.15 8.12
N TYR A 177 11.90 -4.91 7.57
CA TYR A 177 12.14 -4.84 6.12
C TYR A 177 11.96 -6.23 5.48
N ILE A 178 10.72 -6.72 5.45
CA ILE A 178 10.36 -7.99 4.85
C ILE A 178 9.96 -7.72 3.40
N ASN A 179 10.72 -8.27 2.47
CA ASN A 179 10.36 -8.27 1.07
C ASN A 179 9.09 -9.12 0.86
N LEU A 180 8.16 -8.64 0.03
CA LEU A 180 6.91 -9.35 -0.28
C LEU A 180 7.16 -10.72 -0.90
N GLU A 181 8.14 -10.82 -1.81
CA GLU A 181 8.55 -12.09 -2.40
C GLU A 181 9.07 -13.07 -1.33
N SER A 182 9.89 -12.59 -0.40
CA SER A 182 10.39 -13.41 0.71
C SER A 182 9.28 -13.88 1.63
N THR A 183 8.30 -13.01 1.91
CA THR A 183 7.12 -13.34 2.72
C THR A 183 6.29 -14.42 2.04
N LEU A 184 6.08 -14.31 0.73
CA LEU A 184 5.38 -15.33 -0.05
C LEU A 184 6.18 -16.64 -0.14
N ALA A 185 7.50 -16.56 -0.25
CA ALA A 185 8.33 -17.76 -0.25
C ALA A 185 8.17 -18.54 1.05
N GLU A 186 8.23 -17.81 2.17
CA GLU A 186 8.02 -18.38 3.51
C GLU A 186 6.61 -18.98 3.64
N ALA A 187 5.58 -18.22 3.27
CA ALA A 187 4.19 -18.66 3.18
C ALA A 187 4.02 -20.03 2.49
N VAL A 188 4.59 -20.16 1.29
CA VAL A 188 4.49 -21.38 0.49
C VAL A 188 5.24 -22.53 1.16
N LEU A 189 6.44 -22.29 1.69
CA LEU A 189 7.21 -23.33 2.38
C LEU A 189 6.52 -23.82 3.65
N TYR A 190 5.95 -22.91 4.46
CA TYR A 190 5.18 -23.28 5.64
C TYR A 190 3.95 -24.12 5.27
N ARG A 191 3.27 -23.76 4.17
CA ARG A 191 2.15 -24.56 3.66
C ARG A 191 2.59 -25.97 3.29
N ILE A 192 3.75 -26.12 2.64
CA ILE A 192 4.33 -27.42 2.27
C ILE A 192 4.66 -28.25 3.51
N PHE A 193 5.37 -27.68 4.49
CA PHE A 193 5.86 -28.40 5.66
C PHE A 193 4.79 -28.73 6.70
N PHE A 194 3.74 -27.92 6.79
CA PHE A 194 2.72 -28.03 7.84
C PHE A 194 1.30 -28.22 7.32
N ASP A 195 1.15 -28.56 6.04
CA ASP A 195 -0.17 -28.82 5.43
C ASP A 195 -1.14 -27.65 5.61
N GLY A 196 -0.63 -26.43 5.40
CA GLY A 196 -1.38 -25.18 5.56
C GLY A 196 -1.80 -24.83 7.00
N LYS A 197 -1.37 -25.58 8.01
CA LYS A 197 -1.70 -25.28 9.42
C LYS A 197 -0.93 -24.07 9.92
N LYS A 198 -1.60 -23.22 10.70
CA LYS A 198 -0.95 -22.14 11.43
C LYS A 198 0.01 -22.68 12.49
N VAL A 199 1.19 -22.08 12.57
CA VAL A 199 2.22 -22.50 13.52
C VAL A 199 2.79 -21.29 14.28
N ARG A 200 3.64 -21.56 15.27
CA ARG A 200 4.46 -20.52 15.91
C ARG A 200 5.67 -20.24 15.00
N PRO A 201 6.29 -19.05 15.06
CA PRO A 201 7.51 -18.73 14.32
C PRO A 201 8.72 -19.47 14.89
N ASP A 202 8.82 -20.78 14.62
CA ASP A 202 9.86 -21.67 15.12
C ASP A 202 10.31 -22.73 14.09
N LEU A 203 10.15 -22.45 12.78
CA LEU A 203 10.40 -23.40 11.69
C LEU A 203 11.78 -24.08 11.79
N LYS A 204 12.85 -23.37 12.16
CA LYS A 204 14.20 -23.97 12.36
C LYS A 204 14.18 -25.16 13.33
N ARG A 205 13.43 -25.06 14.43
CA ARG A 205 13.33 -26.12 15.45
C ARG A 205 12.43 -27.27 14.98
N ARG A 206 11.45 -26.97 14.13
CA ARG A 206 10.51 -27.98 13.62
C ARG A 206 11.02 -28.70 12.40
N MET A 207 11.90 -28.08 11.60
CA MET A 207 12.40 -28.63 10.35
C MET A 207 12.97 -30.04 10.54
N THR A 208 13.73 -30.28 11.61
CA THR A 208 14.30 -31.62 11.91
C THR A 208 13.26 -32.70 12.21
N ARG A 209 11.99 -32.32 12.42
CA ARG A 209 10.86 -33.20 12.74
C ARG A 209 9.86 -33.33 11.59
N VAL A 210 10.04 -32.57 10.50
CA VAL A 210 9.16 -32.63 9.33
C VAL A 210 9.56 -33.83 8.48
N GLU A 211 8.60 -34.70 8.17
CA GLU A 211 8.83 -35.82 7.25
C GLU A 211 8.74 -35.32 5.81
N LEU A 212 9.90 -35.17 5.15
CA LEU A 212 9.98 -34.66 3.78
C LEU A 212 9.41 -35.67 2.78
N GLN A 213 8.43 -35.24 1.99
CA GLN A 213 7.79 -36.10 1.00
C GLN A 213 8.41 -35.93 -0.40
N PRO A 214 8.65 -37.01 -1.16
CA PRO A 214 9.26 -36.93 -2.50
C PRO A 214 8.51 -36.00 -3.47
N GLN A 215 7.18 -35.97 -3.41
CA GLN A 215 6.36 -35.13 -4.30
C GLN A 215 6.60 -33.62 -4.14
N TRP A 216 7.13 -33.18 -2.99
CA TRP A 216 7.40 -31.76 -2.73
C TRP A 216 8.51 -31.19 -3.61
N PHE A 217 9.39 -32.04 -4.12
CA PHE A 217 10.59 -31.65 -4.88
C PHE A 217 10.31 -31.55 -6.38
N SER A 218 9.17 -30.97 -6.76
CA SER A 218 8.80 -30.72 -8.15
C SER A 218 8.28 -29.30 -8.32
N LEU A 219 8.57 -28.68 -9.47
CA LEU A 219 8.07 -27.34 -9.79
C LEU A 219 6.54 -27.31 -9.84
N GLU A 220 5.90 -28.36 -10.39
CA GLU A 220 4.45 -28.46 -10.48
C GLU A 220 3.78 -28.44 -9.10
N PHE A 221 4.34 -29.17 -8.13
CA PHE A 221 3.82 -29.16 -6.77
C PHE A 221 3.97 -27.77 -6.12
N ILE A 222 5.13 -27.13 -6.27
CA ILE A 222 5.36 -25.78 -5.73
C ILE A 222 4.39 -24.79 -6.38
N GLU A 223 4.21 -24.84 -7.70
CA GLU A 223 3.25 -24.00 -8.42
C GLU A 223 1.82 -24.17 -7.90
N HIS A 224 1.41 -25.40 -7.62
CA HIS A 224 0.11 -25.68 -7.02
C HIS A 224 -0.02 -25.05 -5.62
N GLN A 225 1.00 -25.17 -4.78
CA GLN A 225 1.00 -24.58 -3.43
C GLN A 225 1.04 -23.06 -3.48
N THR A 226 1.80 -22.47 -4.40
CA THR A 226 1.82 -21.01 -4.66
C THR A 226 0.43 -20.52 -5.09
N LYS A 227 -0.24 -21.22 -6.01
CA LYS A 227 -1.63 -20.90 -6.42
C LYS A 227 -2.60 -21.01 -5.26
N ALA A 228 -2.47 -22.04 -4.43
CA ALA A 228 -3.31 -22.22 -3.26
C ALA A 228 -3.10 -21.11 -2.21
N ALA A 229 -1.86 -20.65 -2.01
CA ALA A 229 -1.57 -19.49 -1.16
C ALA A 229 -2.25 -18.21 -1.70
N PHE A 230 -2.17 -17.97 -3.01
CA PHE A 230 -2.86 -16.85 -3.64
C PHE A 230 -4.38 -16.90 -3.52
N ALA A 231 -4.99 -18.09 -3.54
CA ALA A 231 -6.44 -18.26 -3.47
C ALA A 231 -7.02 -17.86 -2.09
N GLU A 232 -6.19 -17.80 -1.05
CA GLU A 232 -6.60 -17.39 0.30
C GLU A 232 -6.49 -15.87 0.53
N LEU A 233 -5.98 -15.12 -0.47
CA LEU A 233 -5.82 -13.67 -0.40
C LEU A 233 -6.92 -12.95 -1.19
N PRO A 234 -7.35 -11.74 -0.75
CA PRO A 234 -8.16 -10.85 -1.56
C PRO A 234 -7.50 -10.58 -2.93
N ASN A 235 -8.32 -10.48 -3.98
CA ASN A 235 -7.86 -10.31 -5.37
C ASN A 235 -6.89 -9.13 -5.55
N GLU A 236 -7.15 -8.02 -4.86
CA GLU A 236 -6.33 -6.80 -4.90
C GLU A 236 -4.91 -7.05 -4.36
N LEU A 237 -4.79 -7.83 -3.28
CA LEU A 237 -3.50 -8.18 -2.66
C LEU A 237 -2.75 -9.21 -3.50
N ALA A 238 -3.47 -10.22 -4.00
CA ALA A 238 -2.91 -11.20 -4.92
C ALA A 238 -2.36 -10.56 -6.20
N ALA A 239 -3.05 -9.54 -6.73
CA ALA A 239 -2.57 -8.77 -7.88
C ALA A 239 -1.29 -7.98 -7.56
N ALA A 240 -1.23 -7.32 -6.39
CA ALA A 240 -0.04 -6.59 -5.96
C ALA A 240 1.19 -7.50 -5.86
N ILE A 241 1.05 -8.66 -5.22
CA ILE A 241 2.14 -9.64 -5.10
C ILE A 241 2.63 -10.14 -6.47
N ARG A 242 1.72 -10.38 -7.42
CA ARG A 242 2.11 -10.87 -8.75
C ARG A 242 2.97 -9.88 -9.53
N LEU A 243 2.78 -8.57 -9.31
CA LEU A 243 3.60 -7.54 -9.96
C LEU A 243 5.04 -7.52 -9.44
N ASP A 244 5.24 -7.84 -8.17
CA ASP A 244 6.54 -7.84 -7.51
C ASP A 244 7.28 -9.19 -7.61
N LEU A 245 6.63 -10.24 -8.13
CA LEU A 245 7.17 -11.59 -8.15
C LEU A 245 8.22 -11.80 -9.25
N GLY A 246 9.42 -12.24 -8.85
CA GLY A 246 10.50 -12.59 -9.75
C GLY A 246 10.19 -13.83 -10.61
N LYS A 247 10.68 -13.82 -11.86
CA LYS A 247 10.49 -14.91 -12.84
C LYS A 247 10.96 -16.28 -12.36
N ASN A 248 11.90 -16.32 -11.42
CA ASN A 248 12.53 -17.53 -10.92
C ASN A 248 12.00 -17.96 -9.54
N PHE A 249 10.90 -17.37 -9.05
CA PHE A 249 10.38 -17.60 -7.70
C PHE A 249 10.21 -19.08 -7.34
N ASN A 250 9.47 -19.86 -8.15
CA ASN A 250 9.25 -21.28 -7.88
C ASN A 250 10.55 -22.10 -7.96
N SER A 251 11.46 -21.75 -8.87
CA SER A 251 12.77 -22.38 -8.98
C SER A 251 13.64 -22.11 -7.75
N ALA A 252 13.56 -20.90 -7.20
CA ALA A 252 14.23 -20.54 -5.94
C ALA A 252 13.65 -21.34 -4.76
N LEU A 253 12.33 -21.48 -4.68
CA LEU A 253 11.67 -22.34 -3.69
C LEU A 253 12.10 -23.80 -3.80
N LEU A 254 12.23 -24.34 -5.02
CA LEU A 254 12.69 -25.71 -5.23
C LEU A 254 14.12 -25.90 -4.74
N ARG A 255 15.02 -24.93 -5.02
CA ARG A 255 16.39 -24.95 -4.47
C ARG A 255 16.35 -24.97 -2.94
N THR A 256 15.49 -24.15 -2.35
CA THR A 256 15.30 -24.05 -0.90
C THR A 256 14.76 -25.35 -0.27
N LEU A 257 13.80 -26.02 -0.92
CA LEU A 257 13.33 -27.34 -0.48
C LEU A 257 14.45 -28.37 -0.54
N ASN A 258 15.22 -28.41 -1.63
CA ASN A 258 16.37 -29.31 -1.74
C ASN A 258 17.41 -29.05 -0.64
N PHE A 259 17.65 -27.78 -0.30
CA PHE A 259 18.51 -27.42 0.83
C PHE A 259 17.95 -27.98 2.16
N SER A 260 16.65 -27.88 2.41
CA SER A 260 16.03 -28.40 3.65
C SER A 260 16.27 -29.90 3.84
N ARG A 261 16.29 -30.68 2.75
CA ARG A 261 16.64 -32.11 2.76
C ARG A 261 18.08 -32.32 3.18
N SER A 262 19.03 -31.63 2.53
CA SER A 262 20.44 -31.71 2.90
C SER A 262 20.72 -31.22 4.33
N TYR A 263 19.95 -30.24 4.81
CA TYR A 263 20.02 -29.76 6.18
C TYR A 263 19.57 -30.84 7.17
N GLN A 264 18.45 -31.53 6.92
CA GLN A 264 17.99 -32.65 7.76
C GLN A 264 19.00 -33.80 7.78
N GLU A 265 19.57 -34.16 6.62
CA GLU A 265 20.61 -35.18 6.52
C GLU A 265 21.84 -34.83 7.37
N LEU A 266 22.28 -33.57 7.31
CA LEU A 266 23.41 -33.08 8.10
C LEU A 266 23.09 -33.03 9.60
N ALA A 267 21.88 -32.62 9.97
CA ALA A 267 21.41 -32.61 11.36
C ALA A 267 21.32 -34.04 11.94
N ALA A 268 20.85 -35.01 11.15
CA ALA A 268 20.78 -36.42 11.54
C ALA A 268 22.17 -37.04 11.81
N GLN A 269 23.23 -36.46 11.25
CA GLN A 269 24.62 -36.83 11.52
C GLN A 269 25.19 -36.21 12.81
N ASN A 270 24.33 -35.62 13.67
CA ASN A 270 24.73 -34.90 14.89
C ASN A 270 25.74 -33.76 14.62
N ALA A 271 25.59 -33.05 13.49
CA ALA A 271 26.39 -31.86 13.21
C ALA A 271 26.21 -30.80 14.30
N SER A 272 27.30 -30.12 14.68
CA SER A 272 27.25 -29.04 15.66
C SER A 272 26.44 -27.84 15.14
N PRO A 273 25.87 -27.01 16.02
CA PRO A 273 25.16 -25.79 15.63
C PRO A 273 25.98 -24.89 14.69
N GLU A 274 27.28 -24.73 14.95
CA GLU A 274 28.17 -23.90 14.12
C GLU A 274 28.40 -24.51 12.73
N ARG A 275 28.38 -25.85 12.62
CA ARG A 275 28.49 -26.55 11.35
C ARG A 275 27.22 -26.39 10.53
N LEU A 276 26.06 -26.45 11.19
CA LEU A 276 24.78 -26.16 10.56
C LEU A 276 24.77 -24.71 10.08
N GLU A 277 25.04 -23.73 10.94
CA GLU A 277 25.13 -22.30 10.59
C GLU A 277 26.07 -22.02 9.41
N ARG A 278 27.27 -22.61 9.40
CA ARG A 278 28.20 -22.48 8.25
C ARG A 278 27.62 -23.02 6.95
N PHE A 279 26.78 -24.05 7.00
CA PHE A 279 26.10 -24.58 5.82
C PHE A 279 25.04 -23.59 5.31
N GLU A 280 24.33 -22.92 6.21
CA GLU A 280 23.38 -21.83 5.92
C GLU A 280 24.07 -20.68 5.18
N TYR A 281 25.18 -20.18 5.75
CA TYR A 281 25.95 -19.08 5.19
C TYR A 281 26.51 -19.39 3.79
N LYS A 282 26.98 -20.62 3.55
CA LYS A 282 27.54 -21.01 2.24
C LYS A 282 26.51 -20.98 1.13
N GLU A 283 25.25 -21.28 1.42
CA GLU A 283 24.16 -21.24 0.45
C GLU A 283 23.56 -19.84 0.27
N GLY A 284 24.06 -18.84 1.01
CA GLY A 284 23.52 -17.47 0.99
C GLY A 284 22.17 -17.35 1.70
N LEU A 285 21.81 -18.35 2.52
CA LEU A 285 20.53 -18.42 3.22
C LEU A 285 20.67 -17.75 4.59
N ILE A 286 20.77 -16.43 4.61
CA ILE A 286 20.77 -15.62 5.83
C ILE A 286 19.38 -15.02 5.99
N GLY A 287 18.64 -15.42 7.02
CA GLY A 287 17.30 -14.87 7.34
C GLY A 287 16.20 -15.16 6.32
N LEU A 288 16.50 -15.77 5.17
CA LEU A 288 15.55 -16.00 4.08
C LEU A 288 15.27 -17.49 3.93
N LEU A 289 14.54 -17.98 4.92
CA LEU A 289 14.00 -19.34 5.01
C LEU A 289 13.03 -19.51 6.20
N GLY A 290 12.61 -18.43 6.86
CA GLY A 290 11.96 -18.55 8.17
C GLY A 290 12.87 -19.17 9.22
N TRP A 291 14.19 -19.04 9.09
CA TRP A 291 15.06 -19.10 10.26
C TRP A 291 15.05 -17.69 10.84
N PRO A 292 14.21 -17.42 11.85
CA PRO A 292 14.39 -16.20 12.60
C PRO A 292 15.86 -16.18 13.02
N ILE A 293 16.56 -15.12 12.64
CA ILE A 293 17.67 -14.65 13.44
C ILE A 293 16.97 -14.30 14.75
N TYR A 294 16.97 -15.23 15.71
CA TYR A 294 16.58 -14.90 17.05
C TYR A 294 17.63 -13.90 17.51
N ILE A 295 17.37 -12.62 17.30
CA ILE A 295 17.97 -11.60 18.14
C ILE A 295 17.46 -11.99 19.53
N VAL A 296 18.36 -12.60 20.30
CA VAL A 296 18.13 -12.88 21.70
C VAL A 296 17.77 -11.52 22.30
N MET A 297 16.50 -11.35 22.71
CA MET A 297 16.15 -10.26 23.62
C MET A 297 16.89 -10.47 24.93
#